data_AF-A0A1Y3B710-F1
#
_entry.id   AF-A0A1Y3B710-F1
#
_cell.length_a   1.000
_cell.length_b   1.000
_cell.length_c   1.000
_cell.angle_alpha   90.00
_cell.angle_beta   90.00
_cell.angle_gamma   90.00
#
_symmetry.space_group_name_H-M   'P 1'
#
loop_
_entity.id
_entity.type
_entity.pdbx_description
1 polymer ?
#
loop_
_entity_poly.entity_id
_entity_poly.type
_entity_poly.pdbx_seq_one_letter_code
_entity_poly.pdbx_strand_id
1 'polypeptide(L)'
;MNLQRIHRLLQYPFFQIDVHLKYGENLLAKDSCGTSDPYVKFMFANKVIHKSRTKYKTLNPIWDEYFVLPVDDICEPMILKVFDYDLFFMDDYLGTAIIDLTKLEPGM
;
A
#
# COMPACT_ATOMS: atom_id res chain seq x y z
N MET A 1 -13.61 18.78 -3.42
CA MET A 1 -12.97 18.30 -4.66
C MET A 1 -12.93 19.46 -5.66
N ASN A 2 -11.75 19.86 -6.15
CA ASN A 2 -11.62 20.98 -7.09
C ASN A 2 -11.67 20.47 -8.54
N LEU A 3 -12.77 20.73 -9.25
CA LEU A 3 -13.02 20.26 -10.61
C LEU A 3 -11.99 20.78 -11.63
N GLN A 4 -11.53 22.03 -11.48
CA GLN A 4 -10.52 22.60 -12.38
C GLN A 4 -9.17 21.87 -12.26
N ARG A 5 -8.82 21.42 -11.05
CA ARG A 5 -7.61 20.63 -10.81
C ARG A 5 -7.72 19.25 -11.46
N ILE A 6 -8.83 18.55 -11.27
CA ILE A 6 -9.02 17.21 -11.86
C ILE A 6 -8.93 17.29 -13.39
N HIS A 7 -9.61 18.26 -14.02
CA HIS A 7 -9.52 18.45 -15.47
C HIS A 7 -8.09 18.68 -15.98
N ARG A 8 -7.23 19.34 -15.19
CA ARG A 8 -5.81 19.51 -15.53
C ARG A 8 -5.06 18.20 -15.43
N LEU A 9 -5.29 17.43 -14.37
CA LEU A 9 -4.60 16.16 -14.15
C LEU A 9 -4.98 15.13 -15.22
N LEU A 10 -6.25 15.05 -15.60
CA LEU A 10 -6.73 14.13 -16.64
C LEU A 10 -6.15 14.38 -18.05
N GLN A 11 -5.32 15.41 -18.25
CA GLN A 11 -4.57 15.62 -19.49
C GLN A 11 -3.34 14.71 -19.60
N TYR A 12 -2.86 14.16 -18.49
CA TYR A 12 -1.71 13.27 -18.48
C TYR A 12 -2.14 11.82 -18.74
N PRO A 13 -1.47 11.09 -19.66
CA PRO A 13 -1.87 9.74 -20.05
C PRO A 13 -1.49 8.67 -19.03
N PHE A 14 -0.56 8.96 -18.13
CA PHE A 14 -0.15 8.09 -17.04
C PHE A 14 0.45 8.91 -15.91
N PHE A 15 0.45 8.32 -14.71
CA PHE A 15 1.06 8.83 -13.52
C PHE A 15 2.01 7.80 -12.93
N GLN A 16 2.96 8.29 -12.15
CA GLN A 16 3.80 7.48 -11.29
C GLN A 16 3.65 8.01 -9.87
N ILE A 17 3.60 7.09 -8.91
CA ILE A 17 3.59 7.40 -7.48
C ILE A 17 4.89 6.89 -6.90
N ASP A 18 5.71 7.82 -6.42
CA ASP A 18 6.88 7.51 -5.60
C ASP A 18 6.40 7.19 -4.18
N VAL A 19 6.65 5.96 -3.74
CA VAL A 19 6.22 5.46 -2.44
C VAL A 19 7.45 5.25 -1.56
N HIS A 20 7.39 5.80 -0.35
CA HIS A 20 8.26 5.42 0.77
C HIS A 20 7.43 4.67 1.81
N LEU A 21 7.47 3.34 1.78
CA LEU A 21 6.87 2.50 2.81
C LEU A 21 7.80 2.44 4.03
N LYS A 22 7.49 3.25 5.04
CA LYS A 22 8.35 3.44 6.21
C LYS A 22 8.24 2.27 7.21
N TYR A 23 7.19 2.28 8.03
CA TYR A 23 6.99 1.32 9.12
C TYR A 23 5.51 1.15 9.44
N GLY A 24 5.20 0.11 10.21
CA GLY A 24 3.92 -0.12 10.86
C GLY A 24 4.11 -0.16 12.37
N GLU A 25 3.04 0.06 13.12
CA GLU A 25 3.08 0.13 14.58
C GLU A 25 1.87 -0.59 15.17
N ASN A 26 2.10 -1.37 16.24
CA ASN A 26 1.07 -2.06 17.01
C ASN A 26 0.11 -2.91 16.14
N LEU A 27 0.66 -3.68 15.20
CA LEU A 27 -0.13 -4.63 14.41
C LEU A 27 -0.70 -5.74 15.30
N LEU A 28 -1.80 -6.37 14.84
CA LEU A 28 -2.39 -7.51 15.53
C LEU A 28 -1.44 -8.72 15.46
N ALA A 29 -1.22 -9.38 16.59
CA ALA A 29 -0.54 -10.68 16.61
C ALA A 29 -1.49 -11.76 16.08
N LYS A 30 -1.06 -12.47 15.04
CA LYS A 30 -1.79 -13.62 14.48
C LYS A 30 -1.04 -14.93 14.68
N ASP A 31 0.28 -14.90 14.82
CA ASP A 31 1.06 -16.07 15.18
C ASP A 31 0.84 -16.50 16.64
N SER A 32 0.98 -17.81 16.87
CA SER A 32 0.95 -18.41 18.22
C SER A 32 2.07 -17.90 19.13
N CYS A 33 3.15 -17.33 18.59
CA CYS A 33 4.26 -16.77 19.35
C CYS A 33 4.03 -15.32 19.82
N GLY A 34 2.84 -14.75 19.56
CA GLY A 34 2.48 -13.40 19.98
C GLY A 34 3.01 -12.30 19.05
N THR A 35 3.40 -12.66 17.82
CA THR A 35 3.85 -11.73 16.78
C THR A 35 3.09 -11.96 15.48
N SER A 36 3.57 -11.33 14.41
CA SER A 36 3.21 -11.60 13.02
C SER A 36 4.46 -11.44 12.15
N ASP A 37 4.36 -11.90 10.92
CA ASP A 37 5.27 -11.72 9.79
C ASP A 37 4.67 -10.74 8.75
N PRO A 38 4.49 -9.44 9.09
CA PRO A 38 3.74 -8.50 8.27
C PRO A 38 4.39 -8.13 6.92
N TYR A 39 3.54 -7.99 5.90
CA TYR A 39 3.85 -7.38 4.61
C TYR A 39 2.64 -6.61 4.04
N VAL A 40 2.88 -5.72 3.07
CA VAL A 40 1.85 -4.85 2.46
C VAL A 40 1.67 -5.17 0.98
N LYS A 41 0.43 -5.40 0.55
CA LYS A 41 0.01 -5.42 -0.86
C LYS A 41 -0.54 -4.05 -1.25
N PHE A 42 -0.02 -3.50 -2.33
CA PHE A 42 -0.56 -2.31 -2.98
C PHE A 42 -1.41 -2.77 -4.16
N MET A 43 -2.67 -2.36 -4.16
CA MET A 43 -3.65 -2.73 -5.16
C MET A 43 -4.20 -1.50 -5.86
N PHE A 44 -4.31 -1.59 -7.17
CA PHE A 44 -4.86 -0.56 -8.04
C PHE A 44 -5.65 -1.25 -9.16
N ALA A 45 -6.82 -0.73 -9.54
CA ALA A 45 -7.72 -1.38 -10.50
C ALA A 45 -7.99 -2.86 -10.19
N ASN A 46 -8.22 -3.19 -8.90
CA ASN A 46 -8.40 -4.55 -8.37
C ASN A 46 -7.24 -5.52 -8.61
N LYS A 47 -6.06 -5.05 -9.04
CA LYS A 47 -4.85 -5.84 -9.26
C LYS A 47 -3.82 -5.52 -8.19
N VAL A 48 -3.07 -6.53 -7.74
CA VAL A 48 -1.87 -6.31 -6.93
C VAL A 48 -0.77 -5.81 -7.88
N ILE A 49 -0.34 -4.57 -7.69
CA ILE A 49 0.72 -3.95 -8.49
C ILE A 49 2.07 -3.95 -7.78
N HIS A 50 2.07 -4.13 -6.45
CA HIS A 50 3.29 -4.27 -5.67
C HIS A 50 3.05 -5.06 -4.36
N LYS A 51 4.06 -5.78 -3.91
CA LYS A 51 4.11 -6.45 -2.60
C LYS A 51 5.44 -6.09 -1.94
N SER A 52 5.39 -5.56 -0.71
CA SER A 52 6.58 -5.25 0.08
C SER A 52 7.32 -6.51 0.52
N ARG A 53 8.54 -6.35 1.06
CA ARG A 53 9.19 -7.44 1.79
C ARG A 53 8.39 -7.78 3.06
N THR A 54 8.45 -9.06 3.43
CA THR A 54 7.95 -9.55 4.72
C THR A 54 8.94 -9.19 5.83
N LYS A 55 8.43 -8.75 6.98
CA LYS A 55 9.23 -8.52 8.18
C LYS A 55 8.83 -9.54 9.23
N TYR A 56 9.76 -10.40 9.61
CA TYR A 56 9.44 -11.54 10.45
C TYR A 56 9.36 -11.19 11.94
N LYS A 57 8.41 -11.82 12.64
CA LYS A 57 8.24 -11.84 14.09
C LYS A 57 8.22 -10.46 14.74
N THR A 58 7.40 -9.57 14.20
CA THR A 58 7.25 -8.21 14.71
C THR A 58 5.85 -7.66 14.53
N LEU A 59 5.38 -6.91 15.53
CA LEU A 59 4.17 -6.10 15.45
C LEU A 59 4.47 -4.63 15.06
N ASN A 60 5.76 -4.29 14.95
CA ASN A 60 6.26 -2.95 14.62
C ASN A 60 7.27 -3.06 13.47
N PRO A 61 6.82 -3.48 12.27
CA PRO A 61 7.73 -3.70 11.14
C PRO A 61 8.31 -2.38 10.64
N ILE A 62 9.62 -2.37 10.39
CA ILE A 62 10.29 -1.30 9.63
C ILE A 62 10.59 -1.85 8.24
N TRP A 63 9.84 -1.40 7.24
CA TRP A 63 10.06 -1.78 5.84
C TRP A 63 11.20 -0.98 5.24
N ASP A 64 11.12 0.34 5.37
CA ASP A 64 12.02 1.32 4.78
C ASP A 64 12.30 1.01 3.30
N GLU A 65 11.21 0.91 2.53
CA GLU A 65 11.21 0.53 1.12
C GLU A 65 10.80 1.70 0.24
N TYR A 66 11.56 1.91 -0.83
CA TYR A 66 11.27 2.90 -1.87
C TYR A 66 10.94 2.18 -3.17
N PHE A 67 9.83 2.53 -3.79
CA PHE A 67 9.42 1.99 -5.08
C PHE A 67 8.46 2.93 -5.79
N VAL A 68 8.32 2.73 -7.11
CA VAL A 68 7.44 3.53 -7.97
C VAL A 68 6.28 2.67 -8.44
N LEU A 69 5.06 3.19 -8.31
CA LEU A 69 3.84 2.52 -8.75
C LEU A 69 3.25 3.21 -9.99
N PRO A 70 2.94 2.46 -11.07
CA PRO A 70 2.23 3.02 -12.22
C PRO A 70 0.74 3.16 -11.92
N VAL A 71 0.15 4.29 -12.35
CA VAL A 71 -1.28 4.60 -12.24
C VAL A 71 -1.76 5.21 -13.55
N ASP A 72 -2.82 4.67 -14.12
CA ASP A 72 -3.44 5.20 -15.36
C ASP A 72 -4.69 6.05 -15.09
N ASP A 73 -5.38 5.84 -13.96
CA ASP A 73 -6.50 6.66 -13.51
C ASP A 73 -6.38 7.07 -12.03
N ILE A 74 -6.19 8.38 -11.78
CA ILE A 74 -6.14 8.93 -10.42
C ILE A 74 -7.50 8.97 -9.71
N CYS A 75 -8.61 8.76 -10.43
CA CYS A 75 -9.94 8.65 -9.86
C CYS A 75 -10.15 7.29 -9.19
N GLU A 76 -9.38 6.28 -9.60
CA GLU A 76 -9.32 5.01 -8.89
C GLU A 76 -8.43 5.12 -7.65
N PRO A 77 -8.91 4.69 -6.47
CA PRO A 77 -8.11 4.74 -5.26
C PRO A 77 -7.07 3.62 -5.24
N MET A 78 -5.93 3.89 -4.59
CA MET A 78 -4.95 2.85 -4.25
C MET A 78 -5.38 2.17 -2.94
N ILE A 79 -5.48 0.85 -2.93
CA ILE A 79 -5.84 0.07 -1.76
C ILE A 79 -4.58 -0.61 -1.21
N LEU A 80 -4.25 -0.33 0.04
CA LEU A 80 -3.16 -0.99 0.76
C LEU A 80 -3.77 -2.03 1.69
N LYS A 81 -3.29 -3.27 1.60
CA LYS A 81 -3.71 -4.35 2.51
C LYS A 81 -2.50 -4.92 3.22
N VAL A 82 -2.58 -5.02 4.53
CA VAL A 82 -1.54 -5.62 5.37
C VAL A 82 -1.94 -7.06 5.66
N PHE A 83 -0.99 -7.97 5.53
CA PHE A 83 -1.15 -9.39 5.79
C PHE A 83 -0.03 -9.90 6.69
N ASP A 84 -0.34 -10.90 7.49
CA ASP A 84 0.63 -11.80 8.11
C ASP A 84 0.98 -12.91 7.11
N TYR A 85 2.26 -13.24 6.99
CA TYR A 85 2.72 -14.30 6.10
C TYR A 85 2.80 -15.64 6.84
N ASP A 86 2.12 -16.65 6.30
CA ASP A 86 2.14 -18.00 6.85
C ASP A 86 2.85 -18.98 5.91
N LEU A 87 3.89 -19.67 6.39
CA LEU A 87 4.65 -20.60 5.54
C LEU A 87 3.82 -21.81 5.09
N PHE A 88 2.91 -22.28 5.94
CA PHE A 88 2.15 -23.53 5.72
C PHE A 88 0.64 -23.32 5.55
N PHE A 89 0.15 -22.10 5.75
CA PHE A 89 -1.27 -21.77 5.73
C PHE A 89 -1.53 -20.53 4.86
N MET A 90 -2.79 -20.12 4.79
CA MET A 90 -3.15 -18.91 4.07
C MET A 90 -2.85 -17.69 4.93
N ASP A 91 -2.10 -16.75 4.35
CA ASP A 91 -1.78 -15.45 4.96
C ASP A 91 -2.98 -14.77 5.62
N ASP A 92 -2.84 -14.44 6.90
CA ASP A 92 -3.86 -13.78 7.69
C ASP A 92 -3.99 -12.29 7.38
N TYR A 93 -5.22 -11.79 7.29
CA TYR A 93 -5.48 -10.36 7.04
C TYR A 93 -5.29 -9.53 8.32
N LEU A 94 -4.53 -8.43 8.21
CA LEU A 94 -4.21 -7.53 9.32
C LEU A 94 -4.87 -6.14 9.22
N GLY A 95 -5.24 -5.68 8.02
CA GLY A 95 -5.89 -4.37 7.85
C GLY A 95 -5.87 -3.83 6.43
N THR A 96 -6.66 -2.78 6.18
CA THR A 96 -6.74 -2.10 4.88
C THR A 96 -6.73 -0.59 5.09
N ALA A 97 -6.03 0.11 4.20
CA ALA A 97 -6.14 1.56 4.01
C ALA A 97 -6.48 1.87 2.54
N ILE A 98 -7.20 2.97 2.32
CA ILE A 98 -7.59 3.43 0.99
C ILE A 98 -6.99 4.83 0.81
N ILE A 99 -6.16 5.00 -0.22
CA ILE A 99 -5.51 6.26 -0.57
C ILE A 99 -6.23 6.85 -1.78
N ASP A 100 -6.83 8.01 -1.58
CA ASP A 100 -7.46 8.81 -2.62
C ASP A 100 -6.37 9.56 -3.40
N LEU A 101 -6.03 9.03 -4.58
CA LEU A 101 -4.95 9.54 -5.43
C LEU A 101 -5.25 10.94 -5.96
N THR A 102 -6.54 11.32 -6.05
CA THR A 102 -6.92 12.67 -6.42
C THR A 102 -6.44 13.72 -5.42
N LYS A 103 -6.00 13.34 -4.21
CA LYS A 103 -5.48 14.30 -3.20
C LYS A 103 -3.97 14.50 -3.25
N LEU A 104 -3.24 13.74 -4.05
CA LEU A 104 -1.79 13.87 -4.17
C LEU A 104 -1.40 15.06 -5.05
N GLU A 105 -0.36 15.79 -4.68
CA GLU A 105 0.19 16.88 -5.51
C GLU A 105 1.32 16.33 -6.39
N PRO A 106 1.25 16.49 -7.73
CA PRO A 106 2.34 16.09 -8.61
C PRO A 106 3.63 16.88 -8.33
N GLY A 107 4.77 16.20 -8.32
CA GLY A 107 6.09 16.84 -8.21
C GLY A 107 6.52 17.21 -6.79
N MET A 108 5.81 16.72 -5.76
CA MET A 108 6.36 16.62 -4.40
C MET A 108 7.20 15.37 -4.21
#